data_AF-A0A8K0NZ53-F1
#
_entry.id   AF-A0A8K0NZ53-F1
#
_cell.length_a   1.000
_cell.length_b   1.000
_cell.length_c   1.000
_cell.angle_alpha   90.00
_cell.angle_beta   90.00
_cell.angle_gamma   90.00
#
_symmetry.space_group_name_H-M   'P 1'
#
loop_
_entity.id
_entity.type
_entity.pdbx_description
1 polymer ?
#
loop_
_entity_poly.entity_id
_entity_poly.type
_entity_poly.pdbx_seq_one_letter_code
_entity_poly.pdbx_strand_id
1 'polypeptide(L)'
;MSLPRCYNVGRGNQFVTCGSVVKLMNTGYKVRLHSHDVKYGTGSGQQSVTGTELKEDVNSHWAIKGMTGKHCTRGETIKCGDTIRLEHTTTQKNLHSHIFASPLSGNQEISAYGENGVGDTGDHWVVVCDGDNWERDEEVMLRHVDTNMYLSVSGRTYGRPINGQVEVVGVSSPTSNSRWQAVEGMYIHPTDFNPKHRHEHTEL
;
A
#
# COMPACT_ATOMS: atom_id res chain seq x y z
N MET A 1 43.42 -18.27 -6.73
CA MET A 1 42.32 -19.22 -6.47
C MET A 1 41.12 -18.42 -5.99
N SER A 2 40.16 -18.16 -6.88
CA SER A 2 38.92 -17.45 -6.55
C SER A 2 37.90 -18.44 -6.00
N LEU A 3 37.34 -18.15 -4.82
CA LEU A 3 36.24 -18.92 -4.23
C LEU A 3 34.99 -18.79 -5.12
N PRO A 4 34.22 -19.86 -5.33
CA PRO A 4 32.98 -19.78 -6.09
C PRO A 4 31.92 -19.03 -5.26
N ARG A 5 31.25 -18.05 -5.89
CA ARG A 5 30.05 -17.43 -5.32
C ARG A 5 28.98 -18.50 -5.16
N CYS A 6 28.54 -18.75 -3.92
CA CYS A 6 27.33 -19.50 -3.67
C CYS A 6 26.15 -18.75 -4.31
N TYR A 7 25.55 -19.32 -5.35
CA TYR A 7 24.22 -18.92 -5.79
C TYR A 7 23.23 -19.39 -4.73
N ASN A 8 22.69 -18.44 -3.97
CA ASN A 8 21.55 -18.72 -3.08
C ASN A 8 20.33 -19.06 -3.94
N VAL A 9 20.08 -20.35 -4.08
CA VAL A 9 18.81 -20.91 -4.53
C VAL A 9 17.83 -20.74 -3.36
N GLY A 10 16.89 -19.79 -3.48
CA GLY A 10 15.80 -19.67 -2.50
C GLY A 10 15.25 -18.27 -2.17
N ARG A 11 15.42 -17.23 -3.00
CA ARG A 11 14.63 -15.99 -2.79
C ARG A 11 13.31 -16.10 -3.55
N GLY A 12 12.27 -16.55 -2.85
CA GLY A 12 10.89 -16.33 -3.28
C GLY A 12 10.71 -14.86 -3.67
N ASN A 13 9.88 -14.61 -4.68
CA ASN A 13 9.76 -13.34 -5.39
C ASN A 13 10.03 -12.11 -4.49
N GLN A 14 11.02 -11.26 -4.81
CA GLN A 14 11.49 -10.18 -3.91
C GLN A 14 10.63 -8.91 -3.99
N PHE A 15 9.65 -8.87 -4.88
CA PHE A 15 8.94 -7.64 -5.21
C PHE A 15 7.47 -7.68 -4.80
N VAL A 16 6.91 -6.50 -4.55
CA VAL A 16 5.46 -6.31 -4.43
C VAL A 16 4.85 -6.50 -5.82
N THR A 17 3.78 -7.30 -5.90
CA THR A 17 3.11 -7.62 -7.16
C THR A 17 1.64 -7.22 -7.13
N CYS A 18 1.06 -6.97 -8.30
CA CYS A 18 -0.35 -6.72 -8.45
C CYS A 18 -1.19 -7.89 -7.91
N GLY A 19 -2.25 -7.56 -7.17
CA GLY A 19 -3.09 -8.52 -6.48
C GLY A 19 -2.51 -9.04 -5.15
N SER A 20 -1.31 -8.60 -4.75
CA SER A 20 -0.81 -8.86 -3.39
C SER A 20 -1.65 -8.12 -2.36
N VAL A 21 -1.77 -8.71 -1.18
CA VAL A 21 -2.39 -8.06 -0.01
C VAL A 21 -1.30 -7.82 1.01
N VAL A 22 -1.08 -6.57 1.40
CA VAL A 22 0.03 -6.17 2.27
C VAL A 22 -0.46 -5.32 3.42
N LYS A 23 0.34 -5.22 4.47
CA LYS A 23 0.23 -4.13 5.43
C LYS A 23 1.33 -3.12 5.11
N LEU A 24 1.01 -1.83 5.21
CA LEU A 24 1.99 -0.76 5.05
C LEU A 24 2.36 -0.23 6.43
N MET A 25 3.59 -0.46 6.87
CA MET A 25 4.09 0.05 8.14
C MET A 25 4.86 1.34 7.92
N ASN A 26 4.49 2.40 8.63
CA ASN A 26 5.27 3.63 8.68
C ASN A 26 6.59 3.39 9.40
N THR A 27 7.73 3.74 8.80
CA THR A 27 9.04 3.37 9.36
C THR A 27 9.45 4.25 10.55
N GLY A 28 8.94 5.48 10.65
CA GLY A 28 9.18 6.39 11.76
C GLY A 28 8.38 6.07 13.02
N TYR A 29 7.05 5.90 12.88
CA TYR A 29 6.13 5.68 14.01
C TYR A 29 5.83 4.20 14.30
N LYS A 30 6.24 3.28 13.42
CA LYS A 30 5.99 1.82 13.54
C LYS A 30 4.51 1.43 13.61
N VAL A 31 3.64 2.28 13.06
CA VAL A 31 2.20 2.02 12.91
C VAL A 31 1.87 1.47 11.52
N ARG A 32 0.84 0.64 11.43
CA ARG A 32 0.29 0.10 10.19
C ARG A 32 -0.84 0.99 9.68
N LEU A 33 -0.85 1.25 8.38
CA LEU A 33 -1.97 1.90 7.70
C LEU A 33 -3.24 1.08 7.92
N HIS A 34 -4.27 1.73 8.42
CA HIS A 34 -5.45 1.09 8.96
C HIS A 34 -6.72 1.85 8.56
N SER A 35 -7.83 1.16 8.37
CA SER A 35 -9.15 1.79 8.21
C SER A 35 -10.25 0.94 8.85
N HIS A 36 -11.45 1.49 9.02
CA HIS A 36 -12.53 0.85 9.76
C HIS A 36 -13.86 1.54 9.44
N ASP A 37 -14.99 1.03 9.92
CA ASP A 37 -16.30 1.67 9.70
C ASP A 37 -16.59 2.83 10.67
N VAL A 38 -15.68 3.80 10.70
CA VAL A 38 -15.82 5.09 11.39
C VAL A 38 -15.52 6.17 10.35
N LYS A 39 -16.28 7.26 10.39
CA LYS A 39 -16.13 8.38 9.47
C LYS A 39 -15.53 9.58 10.18
N TYR A 40 -14.87 10.45 9.43
CA TYR A 40 -14.47 11.75 9.95
C TYR A 40 -15.72 12.58 10.29
N GLY A 41 -15.66 13.30 11.41
CA GLY A 41 -16.69 14.28 11.79
C GLY A 41 -16.46 15.68 11.19
N THR A 42 -15.33 15.86 10.52
CA THR A 42 -14.91 17.11 9.85
C THR A 42 -14.37 16.76 8.46
N GLY A 43 -13.91 17.77 7.71
CA GLY A 43 -13.34 17.56 6.38
C GLY A 43 -14.38 17.03 5.42
N SER A 44 -14.07 15.93 4.73
CA SER A 44 -14.98 15.35 3.73
C SER A 44 -16.14 14.54 4.31
N GLY A 45 -16.04 14.13 5.59
CA GLY A 45 -16.98 13.19 6.20
C GLY A 45 -16.86 11.75 5.69
N GLN A 46 -15.82 11.42 4.92
CA GLN A 46 -15.55 10.07 4.43
C GLN A 46 -15.03 9.12 5.52
N GLN A 47 -14.86 7.84 5.18
CA GLN A 47 -14.34 6.84 6.11
C GLN A 47 -12.89 7.17 6.50
N SER A 48 -12.57 7.07 7.79
CA SER A 48 -11.28 7.45 8.31
C SER A 48 -10.18 6.45 7.99
N VAL A 49 -8.99 6.98 7.71
CA VAL A 49 -7.73 6.23 7.62
C VAL A 49 -6.81 6.68 8.74
N THR A 50 -6.19 5.72 9.40
CA THR A 50 -5.39 5.92 10.60
C THR A 50 -4.14 5.04 10.60
N GLY A 51 -3.28 5.24 11.58
CA GLY A 51 -2.18 4.34 11.93
C GLY A 51 -2.47 3.59 13.20
N THR A 52 -2.28 2.26 13.22
CA THR A 52 -2.42 1.43 14.43
C THR A 52 -1.11 0.70 14.77
N GLU A 53 -0.80 0.56 16.05
CA GLU A 53 0.33 -0.27 16.51
C GLU A 53 0.00 -1.77 16.53
N LEU A 54 -1.29 -2.11 16.43
CA LEU A 54 -1.76 -3.49 16.46
C LEU A 54 -1.24 -4.24 15.23
N LYS A 55 -0.40 -5.25 15.46
CA LYS A 55 0.17 -6.07 14.39
C LYS A 55 -0.88 -7.00 13.79
N GLU A 56 -1.59 -7.74 14.64
CA GLU A 56 -2.55 -8.77 14.21
C GLU A 56 -3.95 -8.20 13.99
N ASP A 57 -4.05 -7.15 13.16
CA ASP A 57 -5.33 -6.55 12.79
C ASP A 57 -5.66 -6.78 11.31
N VAL A 58 -6.82 -7.38 11.05
CA VAL A 58 -7.32 -7.63 9.69
C VAL A 58 -7.57 -6.31 8.94
N ASN A 59 -7.94 -5.25 9.65
CA ASN A 59 -8.22 -3.93 9.11
C ASN A 59 -6.97 -3.11 8.73
N SER A 60 -5.80 -3.75 8.76
CA SER A 60 -4.55 -3.21 8.22
C SER A 60 -4.17 -3.80 6.86
N HIS A 61 -5.00 -4.67 6.28
CA HIS A 61 -4.71 -5.31 4.99
C HIS A 61 -5.24 -4.49 3.82
N TRP A 62 -4.34 -4.18 2.89
CA TRP A 62 -4.60 -3.42 1.67
C TRP A 62 -4.20 -4.25 0.44
N ALA A 63 -5.14 -4.40 -0.50
CA ALA A 63 -4.90 -5.06 -1.77
C ALA A 63 -4.28 -4.08 -2.78
N ILE A 64 -3.20 -4.50 -3.42
CA ILE A 64 -2.51 -3.75 -4.47
C ILE A 64 -3.24 -3.95 -5.80
N LYS A 65 -3.74 -2.86 -6.38
CA LYS A 65 -4.44 -2.86 -7.67
C LYS A 65 -3.80 -1.85 -8.61
N GLY A 66 -3.98 -2.05 -9.91
CA GLY A 66 -3.60 -1.05 -10.90
C GLY A 66 -4.48 0.20 -10.82
N MET A 67 -3.98 1.29 -11.41
CA MET A 67 -4.76 2.49 -11.72
C MET A 67 -6.10 2.13 -12.38
N THR A 68 -7.14 2.92 -12.14
CA THR A 68 -8.45 2.75 -12.78
C THR A 68 -8.30 2.69 -14.31
N GLY A 69 -8.87 1.66 -14.94
CA GLY A 69 -8.80 1.44 -16.39
C GLY A 69 -7.49 0.83 -16.90
N LYS A 70 -6.44 0.70 -16.08
CA LYS A 70 -5.20 0.01 -16.44
C LYS A 70 -5.31 -1.47 -16.08
N HIS A 71 -5.02 -2.36 -17.04
CA HIS A 71 -4.88 -3.77 -16.75
C HIS A 71 -3.66 -4.00 -15.84
N CYS A 72 -3.84 -4.82 -14.81
CA CYS A 72 -2.81 -5.10 -13.81
C CYS A 72 -2.85 -6.60 -13.58
N THR A 73 -1.90 -7.32 -14.17
CA THR A 73 -1.95 -8.78 -14.20
C THR A 73 -1.57 -9.30 -12.83
N ARG A 74 -2.37 -10.19 -12.26
CA ARG A 74 -2.06 -10.78 -10.95
C ARG A 74 -0.66 -11.42 -10.97
N GLY A 75 0.21 -11.04 -10.03
CA GLY A 75 1.60 -11.48 -9.96
C GLY A 75 2.60 -10.62 -10.76
N GLU A 76 2.14 -9.64 -11.54
CA GLU A 76 3.00 -8.66 -12.21
C GLU A 76 3.67 -7.75 -11.19
N THR A 77 4.98 -7.56 -11.32
CA THR A 77 5.77 -6.70 -10.42
C THR A 77 5.36 -5.23 -10.54
N ILE A 78 5.23 -4.56 -9.40
CA ILE A 78 5.00 -3.11 -9.36
C ILE A 78 6.33 -2.38 -9.49
N LYS A 79 6.43 -1.48 -10.47
CA LYS A 79 7.66 -0.70 -10.72
C LYS A 79 7.69 0.57 -9.88
N CYS A 80 8.89 1.06 -9.59
CA CYS A 80 9.03 2.42 -9.09
C CYS A 80 8.53 3.39 -10.18
N GLY A 81 7.68 4.34 -9.80
CA GLY A 81 6.99 5.26 -10.70
C GLY A 81 5.64 4.77 -11.22
N ASP A 82 5.25 3.51 -11.00
CA ASP A 82 3.90 3.05 -11.37
C ASP A 82 2.82 3.75 -10.55
N THR A 83 1.67 3.98 -11.17
CA THR A 83 0.44 4.41 -10.51
C THR A 83 -0.40 3.21 -10.12
N ILE A 84 -0.72 3.12 -8.83
CA ILE A 84 -1.49 2.04 -8.22
C ILE A 84 -2.71 2.59 -7.46
N ARG A 85 -3.53 1.66 -7.00
CA ARG A 85 -4.57 1.88 -5.98
C ARG A 85 -4.38 0.89 -4.85
N LEU A 86 -4.74 1.31 -3.64
CA LEU A 86 -4.72 0.49 -2.44
C LEU A 86 -6.17 0.31 -1.99
N GLU A 87 -6.70 -0.91 -2.07
CA GLU A 87 -8.06 -1.20 -1.61
C GLU A 87 -8.02 -1.81 -0.22
N HIS A 88 -8.71 -1.19 0.74
CA HIS A 88 -8.89 -1.73 2.08
C HIS A 88 -9.74 -2.99 2.01
N THR A 89 -9.17 -4.13 2.39
CA THR A 89 -9.79 -5.44 2.14
C THR A 89 -11.10 -5.66 2.89
N THR A 90 -11.25 -5.13 4.10
CA THR A 90 -12.48 -5.33 4.90
C THR A 90 -13.65 -4.49 4.39
N THR A 91 -13.41 -3.22 4.04
CA THR A 91 -14.48 -2.29 3.65
C THR A 91 -14.62 -2.13 2.13
N GLN A 92 -13.70 -2.71 1.35
CA GLN A 92 -13.61 -2.59 -0.10
C GLN A 92 -13.61 -1.13 -0.59
N LYS A 93 -13.04 -0.22 0.21
CA LYS A 93 -12.84 1.19 -0.13
C LYS A 93 -11.39 1.43 -0.51
N ASN A 94 -11.14 2.39 -1.41
CA ASN A 94 -9.80 2.74 -1.84
C ASN A 94 -9.18 3.78 -0.91
N LEU A 95 -7.87 3.69 -0.69
CA LEU A 95 -7.09 4.78 -0.08
C LEU A 95 -7.19 6.00 -0.99
N HIS A 96 -7.67 7.11 -0.42
CA HIS A 96 -8.12 8.26 -1.17
C HIS A 96 -7.56 9.55 -0.59
N SER A 97 -7.39 10.56 -1.44
CA SER A 97 -7.12 11.91 -0.99
C SER A 97 -7.67 12.97 -1.93
N HIS A 98 -7.76 14.20 -1.43
CA HIS A 98 -8.47 15.33 -2.02
C HIS A 98 -8.14 16.62 -1.27
N ILE A 99 -8.70 17.76 -1.69
CA ILE A 99 -8.42 19.08 -1.12
C ILE A 99 -9.32 19.35 0.11
N PHE A 100 -9.18 18.52 1.14
CA PHE A 100 -9.79 18.72 2.46
C PHE A 100 -8.71 18.74 3.54
N ALA A 101 -8.96 19.50 4.62
CA ALA A 101 -8.07 19.57 5.77
C ALA A 101 -8.23 18.34 6.67
N SER A 102 -7.12 17.78 7.14
CA SER A 102 -7.10 16.62 8.01
C SER A 102 -7.64 16.98 9.41
N PRO A 103 -8.29 16.05 10.13
CA PRO A 103 -9.08 16.40 11.31
C PRO A 103 -8.29 16.96 12.50
N LEU A 104 -7.04 16.51 12.71
CA LEU A 104 -6.26 16.90 13.88
C LEU A 104 -5.20 17.93 13.54
N SER A 105 -4.45 17.75 12.45
CA SER A 105 -3.30 18.62 12.12
C SER A 105 -3.58 19.67 11.05
N GLY A 106 -4.68 19.57 10.31
CA GLY A 106 -5.00 20.50 9.22
C GLY A 106 -4.10 20.34 7.99
N ASN A 107 -3.39 19.21 7.87
CA ASN A 107 -2.69 18.83 6.64
C ASN A 107 -3.71 18.36 5.59
N GLN A 108 -3.29 17.72 4.50
CA GLN A 108 -4.26 17.15 3.56
C GLN A 108 -4.90 15.88 4.14
N GLU A 109 -6.23 15.76 4.05
CA GLU A 109 -6.98 14.59 4.50
C GLU A 109 -6.65 13.35 3.64
N ILE A 110 -6.43 12.22 4.32
CA ILE A 110 -6.37 10.89 3.72
C ILE A 110 -7.59 10.11 4.22
N SER A 111 -8.35 9.52 3.33
CA SER A 111 -9.60 8.83 3.64
C SER A 111 -9.68 7.47 2.94
N ALA A 112 -10.72 6.71 3.25
CA ALA A 112 -11.14 5.56 2.47
C ALA A 112 -12.44 5.90 1.71
N TYR A 113 -12.42 5.78 0.39
CA TYR A 113 -13.50 6.24 -0.48
C TYR A 113 -13.93 5.18 -1.50
N GLY A 114 -15.07 5.39 -2.15
CA GLY A 114 -15.61 4.47 -3.14
C GLY A 114 -16.30 3.27 -2.52
N GLU A 115 -16.60 2.27 -3.33
CA GLU A 115 -17.34 1.06 -2.96
C GLU A 115 -16.91 -0.12 -3.85
N ASN A 116 -16.71 -1.31 -3.28
CA ASN A 116 -16.28 -2.50 -4.01
C ASN A 116 -15.02 -2.28 -4.89
N GLY A 117 -14.08 -1.49 -4.38
CA GLY A 117 -12.86 -1.10 -5.07
C GLY A 117 -13.08 -0.18 -6.27
N VAL A 118 -14.26 0.43 -6.42
CA VAL A 118 -14.60 1.43 -7.44
C VAL A 118 -14.61 2.82 -6.81
N GLY A 119 -13.83 3.74 -7.38
CA GLY A 119 -13.81 5.16 -7.01
C GLY A 119 -13.35 5.99 -8.20
N ASP A 120 -12.56 7.04 -7.97
CA ASP A 120 -12.16 8.02 -8.99
C ASP A 120 -10.63 8.24 -9.05
N THR A 121 -10.18 9.38 -9.55
CA THR A 121 -8.75 9.71 -9.68
C THR A 121 -8.08 10.01 -8.35
N GLY A 122 -8.84 10.39 -7.32
CA GLY A 122 -8.33 10.61 -5.96
C GLY A 122 -7.87 9.32 -5.27
N ASP A 123 -8.06 8.16 -5.90
CA ASP A 123 -7.58 6.86 -5.43
C ASP A 123 -6.16 6.53 -5.94
N HIS A 124 -5.57 7.38 -6.78
CA HIS A 124 -4.36 7.06 -7.53
C HIS A 124 -3.09 7.52 -6.82
N TRP A 125 -2.15 6.58 -6.63
CA TRP A 125 -0.90 6.80 -5.91
C TRP A 125 0.29 6.36 -6.77
N VAL A 126 1.25 7.27 -6.97
CA VAL A 126 2.55 6.92 -7.55
C VAL A 126 3.41 6.25 -6.49
N VAL A 127 3.94 5.08 -6.83
CA VAL A 127 4.95 4.39 -6.02
C VAL A 127 6.29 5.08 -6.19
N VAL A 128 6.85 5.62 -5.12
CA VAL A 128 8.15 6.29 -5.11
C VAL A 128 9.11 5.44 -4.29
N CYS A 129 9.97 4.70 -4.97
CA CYS A 129 10.99 3.83 -4.38
C CYS A 129 12.32 3.99 -5.12
N ASP A 130 13.38 3.46 -4.51
CA ASP A 130 14.69 3.38 -5.13
C ASP A 130 14.79 2.15 -6.05
N GLY A 131 15.56 2.26 -7.12
CA GLY A 131 15.70 1.19 -8.12
C GLY A 131 14.57 1.11 -9.13
N ASP A 132 14.39 -0.07 -9.74
CA ASP A 132 13.44 -0.27 -10.85
C ASP A 132 12.08 -0.78 -10.37
N ASN A 133 12.05 -1.54 -9.27
CA ASN A 133 10.86 -2.24 -8.79
C ASN A 133 10.64 -2.01 -7.30
N TRP A 134 9.39 -2.06 -6.86
CA TRP A 134 9.07 -1.99 -5.44
C TRP A 134 9.47 -3.30 -4.75
N GLU A 135 10.64 -3.29 -4.11
CA GLU A 135 11.14 -4.38 -3.30
C GLU A 135 10.36 -4.54 -1.99
N ARG A 136 10.12 -5.79 -1.60
CA ARG A 136 9.58 -6.12 -0.28
C ARG A 136 10.60 -5.70 0.78
N ASP A 137 10.10 -5.32 1.95
CA ASP A 137 10.94 -4.93 3.08
C ASP A 137 11.85 -3.70 2.83
N GLU A 138 11.78 -3.04 1.69
CA GLU A 138 12.45 -1.76 1.43
C GLU A 138 11.51 -0.58 1.65
N GLU A 139 12.09 0.60 1.89
CA GLU A 139 11.32 1.83 2.07
C GLU A 139 10.67 2.30 0.76
N VAL A 140 9.42 2.72 0.86
CA VAL A 140 8.64 3.29 -0.22
C VAL A 140 7.92 4.54 0.27
N MET A 141 7.63 5.46 -0.64
CA MET A 141 6.67 6.54 -0.42
C MET A 141 5.55 6.43 -1.43
N LEU A 142 4.37 6.93 -1.07
CA LEU A 142 3.22 6.96 -1.94
C LEU A 142 2.83 8.42 -2.16
N ARG A 143 2.87 8.86 -3.42
CA ARG A 143 2.53 10.24 -3.80
C ARG A 143 1.20 10.26 -4.51
N HIS A 144 0.23 10.96 -3.94
CA HIS A 144 -1.09 11.14 -4.52
C HIS A 144 -0.98 11.85 -5.87
N VAL A 145 -1.64 11.31 -6.91
CA VAL A 145 -1.50 11.82 -8.28
C VAL A 145 -2.10 13.22 -8.41
N ASP A 146 -3.33 13.43 -7.93
CA ASP A 146 -4.06 14.68 -8.19
C ASP A 146 -3.50 15.87 -7.43
N THR A 147 -2.95 15.66 -6.24
CA THR A 147 -2.49 16.75 -5.35
C THR A 147 -0.99 16.78 -5.12
N ASN A 148 -0.24 15.79 -5.61
CA ASN A 148 1.20 15.61 -5.39
C ASN A 148 1.61 15.46 -3.91
N MET A 149 0.66 15.25 -2.98
CA MET A 149 0.94 15.07 -1.57
C MET A 149 1.44 13.65 -1.28
N TYR A 150 2.35 13.52 -0.34
CA TYR A 150 2.89 12.24 0.11
C TYR A 150 2.11 11.70 1.30
N LEU A 151 1.74 10.42 1.26
CA LEU A 151 1.15 9.71 2.37
C LEU A 151 2.11 9.71 3.57
N SER A 152 1.65 10.23 4.70
CA SER A 152 2.49 10.50 5.86
C SER A 152 1.70 10.31 7.15
N VAL A 153 2.42 10.39 8.27
CA VAL A 153 1.85 10.36 9.62
C VAL A 153 2.13 11.70 10.30
N SER A 154 1.11 12.30 10.91
CA SER A 154 1.24 13.62 11.55
C SER A 154 1.84 13.55 12.97
N GLY A 155 1.79 12.36 13.59
CA GLY A 155 2.17 12.14 14.98
C GLY A 155 1.09 12.52 16.00
N ARG A 156 -0.06 13.07 15.56
CA ARG A 156 -1.22 13.30 16.43
C ARG A 156 -2.03 12.02 16.57
N THR A 157 -2.63 11.80 17.74
CA THR A 157 -3.46 10.63 18.02
C THR A 157 -4.91 11.01 18.27
N TYR A 158 -5.82 10.13 17.88
CA TYR A 158 -7.24 10.28 18.13
C TYR A 158 -7.61 9.84 19.54
N GLY A 159 -8.68 10.45 20.07
CA GLY A 159 -9.40 9.98 21.25
C GLY A 159 -10.52 9.00 20.89
N ARG A 160 -11.59 8.98 21.68
CA ARG A 160 -12.76 8.12 21.43
C ARG A 160 -13.39 8.43 20.04
N PRO A 161 -13.91 7.43 19.32
CA PRO A 161 -13.94 6.00 19.67
C PRO A 161 -12.66 5.22 19.34
N ILE A 162 -11.72 5.81 18.59
CA ILE A 162 -10.52 5.17 18.05
C ILE A 162 -9.25 5.55 18.83
N ASN A 163 -9.32 5.44 20.15
CA ASN A 163 -8.29 5.95 21.08
C ASN A 163 -6.90 5.41 20.72
N GLY A 164 -5.92 6.32 20.64
CA GLY A 164 -4.52 5.99 20.43
C GLY A 164 -4.13 5.75 18.98
N GLN A 165 -5.08 5.63 18.05
CA GLN A 165 -4.76 5.54 16.62
C GLN A 165 -4.18 6.87 16.13
N VAL A 166 -3.17 6.80 15.25
CA VAL A 166 -2.43 7.97 14.78
C VAL A 166 -3.08 8.53 13.52
N GLU A 167 -3.08 9.86 13.36
CA GLU A 167 -3.58 10.54 12.18
C GLU A 167 -2.63 10.35 10.98
N VAL A 168 -3.20 9.84 9.89
CA VAL A 168 -2.57 9.72 8.58
C VAL A 168 -2.98 10.91 7.72
N VAL A 169 -2.01 11.51 7.03
CA VAL A 169 -2.17 12.80 6.33
C VAL A 169 -1.39 12.82 5.01
N GLY A 170 -1.77 13.70 4.10
CA GLY A 170 -0.97 14.09 2.94
C GLY A 170 -0.12 15.32 3.24
N VAL A 171 1.17 15.28 2.89
CA VAL A 171 2.11 16.42 3.05
C VAL A 171 2.81 16.76 1.73
N SER A 172 3.12 18.03 1.50
CA SER A 172 3.74 18.49 0.25
C SER A 172 5.24 18.18 0.17
N SER A 173 5.92 18.22 1.31
CA SER A 173 7.34 17.92 1.43
C SER A 173 7.51 16.63 2.24
N PRO A 174 7.96 15.52 1.61
CA PRO A 174 8.10 14.25 2.32
C PRO A 174 9.22 14.33 3.35
N THR A 175 9.03 13.66 4.47
CA THR A 175 10.02 13.52 5.55
C THR A 175 10.23 12.04 5.87
N SER A 176 10.95 11.72 6.94
CA SER A 176 11.00 10.36 7.50
C SER A 176 9.60 9.80 7.80
N ASN A 177 8.62 10.66 8.08
CA ASN A 177 7.25 10.24 8.40
C ASN A 177 6.46 9.83 7.16
N SER A 178 6.98 10.07 5.96
CA SER A 178 6.38 9.68 4.68
C SER A 178 6.91 8.35 4.15
N ARG A 179 7.84 7.72 4.88
CA ARG A 179 8.44 6.43 4.55
C ARG A 179 7.61 5.28 5.11
N TRP A 180 7.28 4.35 4.24
CA TRP A 180 6.49 3.16 4.53
C TRP A 180 7.26 1.92 4.08
N GLN A 181 6.87 0.77 4.60
CA GLN A 181 7.44 -0.53 4.24
C GLN A 181 6.29 -1.52 4.07
N ALA A 182 6.30 -2.28 2.97
CA ALA A 182 5.37 -3.39 2.79
C ALA A 182 5.81 -4.55 3.70
N VAL A 183 4.95 -4.91 4.65
CA VAL A 183 5.22 -5.95 5.66
C VAL A 183 4.03 -6.89 5.77
N GLU A 184 4.27 -8.07 6.36
CA GLU A 184 3.20 -9.03 6.74
C GLU A 184 2.26 -9.36 5.57
N GLY A 185 2.80 -9.37 4.34
CA GLY A 185 2.02 -9.48 3.10
C GLY A 185 1.84 -10.90 2.60
N MET A 186 0.67 -11.15 2.02
CA MET A 186 0.40 -12.29 1.14
C MET A 186 0.72 -11.87 -0.30
N TYR A 187 1.87 -12.29 -0.79
CA TYR A 187 2.34 -11.87 -2.10
C TYR A 187 2.06 -12.90 -3.18
N ILE A 188 1.62 -12.44 -4.34
CA ILE A 188 1.35 -13.32 -5.46
C ILE A 188 2.64 -13.64 -6.20
N HIS A 189 2.90 -14.94 -6.39
CA HIS A 189 4.00 -15.40 -7.21
C HIS A 189 3.76 -15.02 -8.68
N PRO A 190 4.78 -14.54 -9.42
CA PRO A 190 4.67 -14.35 -10.85
C PRO A 190 4.34 -15.71 -11.48
N THR A 191 3.41 -15.72 -12.44
CA THR A 191 3.11 -16.95 -13.18
C THR A 191 4.25 -17.26 -14.14
N ASP A 192 5.04 -18.30 -13.85
CA ASP A 192 6.02 -18.88 -14.77
C ASP A 192 5.32 -19.70 -15.86
N PHE A 193 4.49 -19.08 -16.70
CA PHE A 193 3.90 -19.80 -17.82
C PHE A 193 4.94 -19.95 -18.94
N ASN A 194 5.67 -21.06 -18.93
CA ASN A 194 6.54 -21.49 -20.03
C ASN A 194 5.82 -22.55 -20.90
N PRO A 195 5.31 -22.21 -22.08
CA PRO A 195 4.56 -23.15 -22.93
C PRO A 195 5.41 -24.30 -23.52
N LYS A 196 6.71 -24.40 -23.23
CA LYS A 196 7.61 -25.43 -23.77
C LYS A 196 7.82 -26.67 -22.90
N HIS A 197 7.26 -26.75 -21.70
CA HIS A 197 7.29 -27.99 -20.89
C HIS A 197 5.97 -28.74 -21.01
N ARG A 198 5.74 -29.39 -22.16
CA ARG A 198 4.86 -30.56 -22.20
C ARG A 198 5.63 -31.73 -21.61
N HIS A 199 5.19 -32.22 -20.47
CA HIS A 199 5.64 -33.51 -19.96
C HIS A 199 5.20 -34.60 -20.95
N GLU A 200 6.16 -35.25 -21.60
CA GLU A 200 5.92 -36.55 -22.24
C GLU A 200 5.58 -37.54 -21.13
N HIS A 201 4.31 -37.95 -21.09
CA HIS A 201 3.90 -39.13 -20.35
C HIS A 201 4.29 -40.36 -21.18
N THR A 202 5.27 -41.12 -20.71
CA THR A 202 5.46 -42.50 -21.17
C THR A 202 4.69 -43.39 -20.20
N GLU A 203 3.54 -43.91 -20.64
CA GLU A 203 2.83 -44.99 -19.94
C GLU A 203 3.56 -46.32 -20.17
N LEU A 204 3.66 -47.12 -19.11
CA LEU A 204 4.08 -48.52 -19.12
C LEU A 204 2.85 -49.42 -19.17
#